data_AF-A0A8T7L385-F1
#
_entry.id   AF-A0A8T7L385-F1
#
_cell.length_a   1.000
_cell.length_b   1.000
_cell.length_c   1.000
_cell.angle_alpha   90.00
_cell.angle_beta   90.00
_cell.angle_gamma   90.00
#
_symmetry.space_group_name_H-M   'P 1'
#
loop_
_entity.id
_entity.type
_entity.pdbx_description
1 polymer ?
#
loop_
_entity_poly.entity_id
_entity_poly.type
_entity_poly.pdbx_seq_one_letter_code
_entity_poly.pdbx_strand_id
1 'polypeptide(L)' 'MNILDAIRHIYTVIAVPDYPRKFPAGIVVMARIAEDKVIAEHNITDRLLWQELVRAGIPRERIILTYAGEPQA' A
#
# COMPACT_ATOMS: atom_id res chain seq x y z
N MET A 1 -7.39 8.38 -6.90
CA MET A 1 -8.22 7.30 -7.49
C MET A 1 -7.85 5.99 -6.83
N ASN A 2 -8.84 5.17 -6.47
CA ASN A 2 -8.62 3.87 -5.84
C ASN A 2 -8.77 2.78 -6.91
N ILE A 3 -7.85 1.82 -6.93
CA ILE A 3 -7.92 0.63 -7.79
C ILE A 3 -7.91 -0.58 -6.86
N LEU A 4 -8.91 -1.45 -7.04
CA LEU A 4 -9.13 -2.64 -6.22
C LEU A 4 -9.23 -3.84 -7.17
N ASP A 5 -8.30 -4.78 -7.04
CA ASP A 5 -8.35 -6.08 -7.70
C ASP A 5 -8.64 -7.13 -6.64
N ALA A 6 -9.91 -7.52 -6.53
CA ALA A 6 -10.35 -8.50 -5.54
C ALA A 6 -9.87 -9.94 -5.86
N ILE A 7 -9.56 -10.24 -7.12
CA ILE A 7 -9.10 -11.58 -7.55
C ILE A 7 -7.64 -11.77 -7.17
N ARG A 8 -6.83 -10.73 -7.40
CA ARG A 8 -5.39 -10.75 -7.08
C ARG A 8 -5.08 -10.19 -5.69
N HIS A 9 -6.11 -9.76 -4.96
CA HIS A 9 -6.02 -9.08 -3.66
C HIS A 9 -5.05 -7.89 -3.65
N ILE A 10 -5.10 -7.06 -4.70
CA ILE A 10 -4.26 -5.85 -4.83
C ILE A 10 -5.11 -4.62 -4.56
N TYR A 11 -4.60 -3.74 -3.70
CA TYR A 11 -5.26 -2.51 -3.28
C TYR A 11 -4.28 -1.36 -3.45
N THR A 12 -4.64 -0.39 -4.28
CA THR A 12 -3.77 0.76 -4.54
C THR A 12 -4.54 2.06 -4.60
N VAL A 13 -3.88 3.11 -4.15
CA VAL A 13 -4.32 4.49 -4.25
C VAL A 13 -3.33 5.21 -5.14
N ILE A 14 -3.81 5.79 -6.23
CA ILE A 14 -3.01 6.59 -7.14
C ILE A 14 -3.43 8.05 -7.08
N ALA A 15 -2.44 8.95 -7.10
CA ALA A 15 -2.64 10.37 -7.31
C ALA A 15 -2.64 10.64 -8.83
N VAL A 16 -3.74 11.21 -9.33
CA VAL A 16 -3.87 11.63 -10.72
C VAL A 16 -4.21 13.12 -10.68
N PRO A 17 -3.27 14.01 -11.03
CA PRO A 17 -3.52 15.44 -10.98
C PRO A 17 -4.37 15.90 -12.17
N ASP A 18 -5.25 16.87 -11.91
CA ASP A 18 -6.04 17.55 -12.93
C ASP A 18 -5.18 18.40 -13.88
N TYR A 19 -5.78 18.80 -15.00
CA TYR A 19 -5.14 19.73 -15.93
C TYR A 19 -5.22 21.18 -15.42
N PRO A 20 -4.14 21.97 -15.49
CA PRO A 20 -2.79 21.60 -15.93
C PRO A 20 -2.06 20.73 -14.89
N ARG A 21 -1.41 19.65 -15.34
CA ARG A 21 -0.75 18.69 -14.44
C ARG A 21 0.44 19.33 -13.75
N LYS A 22 0.40 19.39 -12.42
CA LYS A 22 1.50 19.91 -11.59
C LYS A 22 2.61 18.89 -11.30
N PHE A 23 2.30 17.60 -11.45
CA PHE A 23 3.21 16.47 -11.21
C PHE A 23 2.76 15.25 -12.05
N PRO A 24 3.61 14.23 -12.26
CA PRO A 24 3.17 12.98 -12.89
C PRO A 24 2.19 12.22 -12.00
N ALA A 25 1.29 11.43 -12.59
CA ALA A 25 0.51 10.48 -11.81
C ALA A 25 1.43 9.46 -11.13
N GLY A 26 1.09 9.04 -9.92
CA GLY A 26 1.94 8.17 -9.11
C GLY A 26 1.15 7.34 -8.11
N ILE A 27 1.75 6.23 -7.68
CA ILE A 27 1.21 5.41 -6.59
C ILE A 27 1.48 6.13 -5.28
N VAL A 28 0.45 6.27 -4.45
CA VAL A 28 0.55 6.86 -3.11
C VAL A 28 0.72 5.76 -2.08
N VAL A 29 -0.11 4.72 -2.19
CA VAL A 29 -0.05 3.51 -1.37
C VAL A 29 -0.38 2.31 -2.25
N MET A 30 0.36 1.23 -2.11
CA MET A 30 0.02 -0.06 -2.71
C MET A 30 0.31 -1.17 -1.71
N ALA A 31 -0.69 -2.03 -1.53
CA ALA A 31 -0.55 -3.25 -0.77
C ALA A 31 -1.26 -4.39 -1.46
N ARG A 32 -0.81 -5.61 -1.18
CA ARG A 32 -1.51 -6.83 -1.56
C ARG A 32 -1.65 -7.77 -0.37
N ILE A 33 -2.62 -8.65 -0.44
CA ILE A 33 -2.74 -9.76 0.50
C ILE A 33 -2.24 -11.02 -0.20
N ALA A 34 -1.29 -11.71 0.41
CA ALA A 34 -0.83 -13.00 -0.05
C ALA A 34 -0.72 -13.94 1.14
N GLU A 35 -1.27 -15.14 0.99
CA GLU A 35 -1.42 -16.11 2.07
C GLU A 35 -2.22 -15.49 3.24
N ASP A 36 -1.54 -15.12 4.33
CA ASP A 36 -2.13 -14.48 5.52
C ASP A 36 -1.35 -13.20 5.91
N LYS A 37 -0.67 -12.58 4.94
CA LYS A 37 0.16 -11.39 5.16
C LYS A 37 -0.32 -10.22 4.32
N VAL A 38 -0.22 -9.02 4.90
CA VAL A 38 -0.35 -7.77 4.16
C VAL A 38 1.04 -7.34 3.71
N ILE A 39 1.24 -7.30 2.40
CA ILE A 39 2.51 -6.90 1.79
C ILE A 39 2.35 -5.47 1.28
N ALA A 40 2.98 -4.51 1.95
CA ALA A 40 3.01 -3.11 1.54
C ALA A 40 4.20 -2.87 0.61
N GLU A 41 3.89 -2.62 -0.66
CA GLU A 41 4.87 -2.44 -1.74
C GLU A 41 5.20 -0.97 -2.01
N HIS A 42 4.29 -0.08 -1.67
CA HIS A 42 4.50 1.36 -1.80
C HIS A 42 3.78 2.11 -0.68
N ASN A 43 4.47 3.09 -0.10
CA ASN A 43 3.88 4.07 0.81
C ASN A 43 4.75 5.33 0.79
N ILE A 44 4.23 6.42 0.23
CA ILE A 44 4.90 7.73 0.20
C ILE A 44 4.18 8.75 1.09
N THR A 45 3.32 8.28 1.98
CA THR A 45 2.49 9.12 2.84
C THR A 45 3.15 9.31 4.20
N ASP A 46 2.95 10.46 4.82
CA ASP A 46 3.38 10.69 6.21
C ASP A 46 2.66 9.77 7.20
N ARG A 47 1.45 9.33 6.86
CA ARG A 47 0.66 8.36 7.63
C ARG A 47 0.91 6.94 7.12
N LEU A 48 1.89 6.27 7.72
CA LEU A 48 2.34 4.95 7.30
C LEU A 48 1.22 3.89 7.40
N LEU A 49 0.97 3.17 6.30
CA LEU A 49 -0.07 2.15 6.22
C LEU A 49 0.05 1.10 7.35
N TRP A 50 1.27 0.64 7.64
CA TRP A 50 1.48 -0.41 8.63
C TRP A 50 1.05 -0.01 10.04
N GLN A 51 1.20 1.27 10.41
CA GLN A 51 0.75 1.77 11.71
C GLN A 51 -0.77 1.71 11.82
N GLU A 52 -1.46 2.04 10.73
CA GLU A 52 -2.93 2.00 10.68
C GLU A 52 -3.46 0.57 10.68
N LEU A 53 -2.78 -0.36 10.01
CA LEU A 53 -3.13 -1.78 10.07
C LEU A 53 -2.96 -2.34 11.49
N VAL A 54 -1.88 -1.98 12.18
CA VAL A 54 -1.70 -2.34 13.61
C VAL A 54 -2.78 -1.73 14.48
N ARG A 55 -3.13 -0.44 14.28
CA ARG A 55 -4.25 0.21 14.99
C ARG A 55 -5.59 -0.47 14.73
N ALA A 56 -5.78 -1.05 13.55
CA ALA A 56 -6.96 -1.82 13.18
C ALA A 56 -6.95 -3.26 13.71
N GLY A 57 -5.90 -3.67 14.44
CA GLY A 57 -5.79 -4.98 15.07
C GLY A 57 -5.03 -6.04 14.27
N ILE A 58 -4.36 -5.67 13.17
CA ILE A 58 -3.51 -6.60 12.41
C ILE A 58 -2.16 -6.71 13.13
N PRO A 59 -1.72 -7.91 13.54
CA PRO A 59 -0.42 -8.10 14.17
C PRO A 59 0.73 -7.64 13.27
N ARG A 60 1.75 -6.98 13.84
CA ARG A 60 2.86 -6.38 13.08
C ARG A 60 3.64 -7.43 12.28
N GLU A 61 3.75 -8.64 12.81
CA GLU A 61 4.39 -9.81 12.20
C GLU A 61 3.68 -10.31 10.94
N ARG A 62 2.42 -9.94 10.72
CA ARG A 62 1.66 -10.25 9.50
C ARG A 62 1.79 -9.17 8.43
N ILE A 63 2.58 -8.12 8.67
CA ILE A 63 2.76 -7.02 7.74
C ILE A 63 4.20 -7.04 7.24
N ILE A 64 4.38 -7.06 5.92
CA ILE A 64 5.70 -6.99 5.26
C ILE A 64 5.84 -5.65 4.56
N LEU A 65 6.90 -4.91 4.86
CA LEU A 65 7.22 -3.62 4.26
C LEU A 65 8.32 -3.78 3.20
N THR A 66 7.95 -4.22 2.00
CA THR A 66 8.96 -4.45 0.95
C THR A 66 9.61 -3.16 0.48
N TYR A 67 8.90 -2.03 0.54
CA TYR A 67 9.47 -0.70 0.29
C TYR A 67 10.57 -0.32 1.30
N ALA A 68 10.61 -0.95 2.47
CA ALA A 68 11.63 -0.77 3.49
C ALA A 68 12.71 -1.88 3.47
N GLY A 69 12.68 -2.75 2.45
CA GLY A 69 13.64 -3.84 2.30
C GLY A 69 13.33 -5.10 3.11
N GLU A 70 12.13 -5.22 3.71
CA GLU A 70 11.75 -6.48 4.37
C GLU A 70 11.58 -7.61 3.33
N PRO A 71 12.16 -8.80 3.58
CA PRO A 71 12.03 -9.92 2.66
C PRO A 71 10.60 -10.45 2.65
N GLN A 72 10.12 -10.85 1.47
CA GLN A 72 8.91 -11.67 1.37
C GLN A 72 9.27 -13.08 1.85
N ALA A 73 8.69 -13.48 2.98
CA ALA A 73 8.78 -14.84 3.51
C ALA A 73 7.66 -15.70 2.97
#